data_AF-A0A5C6VUC4-F1
#
_entry.id   AF-A0A5C6VUC4-F1
#
_cell.length_a   1.000
_cell.length_b   1.000
_cell.length_c   1.000
_cell.angle_alpha   90.00
_cell.angle_beta   90.00
_cell.angle_gamma   90.00
#
_symmetry.space_group_name_H-M   'P 1'
#
loop_
_entity.id
_entity.type
_entity.pdbx_description
1 polymer ?
#
loop_
_entity_poly.entity_id
_entity_poly.type
_entity_poly.pdbx_seq_one_letter_code
_entity_poly.pdbx_strand_id
1 'polypeptide(L)'
;MTSATSHASASATSDARGIAAVNERERLEGFALGLPPRPALLSRRAWQFLIALIVVMGLSVPFTALVLPETSTFHLSAYAMTLAGKLMCYAIAALALDLVWGYCGILSLGHGLFFALGGYAIGMYLMRAIGHDGKYGSDLPDFMVFLDWHQLPWYWEGTQHLAYALLLVVLVPAVIAWVFGFFTFRSRVKGVYLSIITQAMTFAAMLLFFRNETGFGGNNGFTDFKRIAGSPITHPGTRTVLFLMTFGVLVLAFIGARAIVTSKLGRVVTAVRDGETRLMFLGYSPLAYKLFVWTVSAVLCGIAGALYVPQVGIINPGEMSPGNSIEMAIWVAVGGRGTLIGPIIGAFAVNGAKSFFTAYFAEYWLFFLGLIFVLVPLLLPNGIMGLFELVARKRNR
;
A
#
# COMPACT_ATOMS: atom_id res chain seq x y z
N MET A 1 -66.74 -65.51 13.24
CA MET A 1 -66.76 -64.20 13.93
C MET A 1 -65.38 -64.02 14.55
N THR A 2 -64.43 -63.29 13.93
CA THR A 2 -64.24 -61.82 13.97
C THR A 2 -64.27 -61.30 15.43
N SER A 3 -63.27 -60.63 16.00
CA SER A 3 -62.25 -59.76 15.42
C SER A 3 -61.00 -59.70 16.33
N ALA A 4 -59.84 -59.88 15.71
CA ALA A 4 -58.57 -59.32 16.17
C ALA A 4 -58.28 -58.14 15.24
N THR A 5 -57.86 -57.00 15.79
CA THR A 5 -57.08 -55.88 15.18
C THR A 5 -57.58 -54.52 15.69
N SER A 6 -56.79 -53.82 16.52
CA SER A 6 -56.80 -52.34 16.53
C SER A 6 -55.63 -51.66 17.25
N HIS A 7 -54.84 -52.36 18.08
CA HIS A 7 -53.86 -51.65 18.93
C HIS A 7 -52.42 -51.49 18.37
N ALA A 8 -52.15 -51.85 17.12
CA ALA A 8 -50.78 -51.79 16.56
C ALA A 8 -50.51 -50.64 15.55
N SER A 9 -51.49 -49.80 15.18
CA SER A 9 -51.32 -48.83 14.08
C SER A 9 -50.93 -47.40 14.48
N ALA A 10 -50.95 -47.06 15.78
CA ALA A 10 -50.71 -45.69 16.24
C ALA A 10 -49.25 -45.39 16.65
N SER A 11 -48.44 -46.37 17.06
CA SER A 11 -47.03 -46.14 17.42
C SER A 11 -46.10 -46.14 16.21
N ALA A 12 -46.37 -46.96 15.20
CA ALA A 12 -45.55 -47.04 13.98
C ALA A 12 -45.66 -45.78 13.08
N THR A 13 -46.78 -45.06 13.15
CA THR A 13 -47.00 -43.84 12.35
C THR A 13 -46.35 -42.59 12.96
N SER A 14 -46.10 -42.59 14.28
CA SER A 14 -45.32 -41.57 14.98
C SER A 14 -43.83 -41.67 14.63
N ASP A 15 -43.27 -42.88 14.70
CA ASP A 15 -41.86 -43.12 14.40
C ASP A 15 -41.54 -42.90 12.92
N ALA A 16 -42.43 -43.29 12.01
CA ALA A 16 -42.26 -43.05 10.58
C ALA A 16 -42.27 -41.54 10.21
N ARG A 17 -43.04 -40.72 10.92
CA ARG A 17 -43.03 -39.25 10.73
C ARG A 17 -41.78 -38.60 11.33
N GLY A 18 -41.28 -39.11 12.47
CA GLY A 18 -40.01 -38.68 13.05
C GLY A 18 -38.82 -39.01 12.14
N ILE A 19 -38.77 -40.22 11.60
CA ILE A 19 -37.70 -40.68 10.70
C ILE A 19 -37.78 -39.98 9.34
N ALA A 20 -38.98 -39.70 8.82
CA ALA A 20 -39.15 -38.90 7.60
C ALA A 20 -38.73 -37.43 7.80
N ALA A 21 -39.05 -36.82 8.94
CA ALA A 21 -38.67 -35.43 9.24
C ALA A 21 -37.17 -35.25 9.53
N VAL A 22 -36.51 -36.26 10.10
CA VAL A 22 -35.04 -36.30 10.24
C VAL A 22 -34.38 -36.43 8.86
N ASN A 23 -34.88 -37.33 8.00
CA ASN A 23 -34.41 -37.48 6.62
C ASN A 23 -34.68 -36.24 5.75
N GLU A 24 -35.74 -35.48 6.01
CA GLU A 24 -36.05 -34.24 5.27
C GLU A 24 -35.16 -33.08 5.72
N ARG A 25 -34.79 -32.99 7.01
CA ARG A 25 -33.73 -32.07 7.48
C ARG A 25 -32.36 -32.42 6.93
N GLU A 26 -31.98 -33.71 6.91
CA GLU A 26 -30.71 -34.16 6.33
C GLU A 26 -30.68 -34.04 4.79
N ARG A 27 -31.83 -34.18 4.10
CA ARG A 27 -31.95 -33.91 2.65
C ARG A 27 -31.89 -32.42 2.30
N LEU A 28 -32.45 -31.54 3.15
CA LEU A 28 -32.39 -30.09 2.96
C LEU A 28 -31.02 -29.52 3.34
N GLU A 29 -30.28 -30.19 4.21
CA GLU A 29 -28.85 -29.98 4.46
C GLU A 29 -27.99 -30.72 3.41
N GLY A 30 -28.30 -30.53 2.12
CA GLY A 30 -27.47 -31.04 1.04
C GLY A 30 -26.03 -30.53 1.20
N PHE A 31 -25.09 -31.45 1.47
CA PHE A 31 -23.64 -31.25 1.59
C PHE A 31 -23.24 -29.77 1.76
N ALA A 32 -23.66 -29.17 2.88
CA ALA A 32 -23.18 -27.85 3.25
C ALA A 32 -21.73 -28.06 3.67
N LEU A 33 -20.82 -27.97 2.71
CA LEU A 33 -19.37 -27.92 2.91
C LEU A 33 -19.17 -26.96 4.08
N GLY A 34 -18.83 -27.48 5.26
CA GLY A 34 -18.78 -26.78 6.56
C GLY A 34 -17.68 -25.73 6.58
N LEU A 35 -17.75 -24.79 5.65
CA LEU A 35 -16.79 -23.75 5.43
C LEU A 35 -16.99 -22.75 6.56
N PRO A 36 -15.93 -22.42 7.30
CA PRO A 36 -16.03 -21.42 8.35
C PRO A 36 -16.60 -20.13 7.76
N PRO A 37 -17.55 -19.46 8.45
CA PRO A 37 -18.15 -18.23 7.97
C PRO A 37 -17.05 -17.20 7.68
N ARG A 38 -17.25 -16.38 6.65
CA ARG A 38 -16.27 -15.34 6.30
C ARG A 38 -16.12 -14.41 7.52
N PRO A 39 -14.89 -14.18 8.02
CA PRO A 39 -14.70 -13.23 9.10
C PRO A 39 -15.15 -11.85 8.62
N ALA A 40 -15.79 -11.08 9.53
CA ALA A 40 -16.10 -9.68 9.24
C ALA A 40 -14.82 -8.92 8.92
N LEU A 41 -14.90 -8.01 7.95
CA LEU A 41 -13.75 -7.25 7.42
C LEU A 41 -13.05 -6.47 8.54
N LEU A 42 -13.85 -5.79 9.37
CA LEU A 42 -13.47 -5.14 10.62
C LEU A 42 -14.54 -5.43 11.68
N SER A 43 -14.14 -5.39 12.96
CA SER A 43 -15.09 -5.47 14.07
C SER A 43 -15.96 -4.20 14.13
N ARG A 44 -17.14 -4.27 14.77
CA ARG A 44 -18.01 -3.08 14.95
C ARG A 44 -17.28 -1.92 15.61
N ARG A 45 -16.47 -2.20 16.64
CA ARG A 45 -15.64 -1.20 17.34
C ARG A 45 -14.58 -0.59 16.42
N ALA A 46 -13.93 -1.41 15.58
CA ALA A 46 -12.94 -0.92 14.62
C ALA A 46 -13.56 -0.02 13.55
N TRP A 47 -14.76 -0.35 13.07
CA TRP A 47 -15.51 0.54 12.17
C TRP A 47 -15.86 1.88 12.83
N GLN A 48 -16.38 1.84 14.06
CA GLN A 48 -16.68 3.06 14.82
C GLN A 48 -15.44 3.94 15.01
N PHE A 49 -14.31 3.34 15.38
CA PHE A 49 -13.04 4.05 15.51
C PHE A 49 -12.59 4.66 14.18
N LEU A 50 -12.66 3.90 13.08
CA LEU A 50 -12.24 4.40 11.77
C LEU A 50 -13.12 5.56 11.29
N ILE A 51 -14.44 5.46 11.46
CA ILE A 51 -15.39 6.54 11.12
C ILE A 51 -15.11 7.77 11.98
N ALA A 52 -14.91 7.60 13.30
CA ALA A 52 -14.55 8.69 14.18
C ALA A 52 -13.24 9.35 13.76
N LEU A 53 -12.22 8.57 13.40
CA LEU A 53 -10.94 9.09 12.92
C LEU A 53 -11.10 9.89 11.62
N ILE A 54 -11.91 9.41 10.67
CA ILE A 54 -12.19 10.12 9.41
C ILE A 54 -12.89 11.45 9.68
N VAL A 55 -13.91 11.46 10.53
CA VAL A 55 -14.66 12.67 10.88
C VAL A 55 -13.74 13.67 11.61
N VAL A 56 -12.96 13.19 12.59
CA VAL A 56 -12.03 14.02 13.35
C VAL A 56 -10.99 14.63 12.42
N MET A 57 -10.33 13.84 11.57
CA MET A 57 -9.32 14.35 10.63
C MET A 57 -9.94 15.31 9.60
N GLY A 58 -11.11 14.95 9.05
CA GLY A 58 -11.82 15.77 8.06
C GLY A 58 -12.29 17.12 8.58
N LEU A 59 -12.58 17.25 9.88
CA LEU A 59 -12.98 18.52 10.49
C LEU A 59 -11.79 19.29 11.09
N SER A 60 -10.92 18.59 11.83
CA SER A 60 -9.83 19.24 12.56
C SER A 60 -8.74 19.79 11.64
N VAL A 61 -8.40 19.10 10.55
CA VAL A 61 -7.31 19.53 9.67
C VAL A 61 -7.68 20.82 8.93
N PRO A 62 -8.83 20.94 8.24
CA PRO A 62 -9.22 22.21 7.64
C PRO A 62 -9.38 23.33 8.67
N PHE A 63 -9.95 23.03 9.84
CA PHE A 63 -10.12 24.03 10.90
C PHE A 63 -8.78 24.58 11.40
N THR A 64 -7.83 23.69 11.71
CA THR A 64 -6.51 24.08 12.22
C THR A 64 -5.61 24.70 11.17
N ALA A 65 -5.76 24.33 9.90
CA ALA A 65 -4.97 24.86 8.79
C ALA A 65 -5.50 26.18 8.22
N LEU A 66 -6.83 26.37 8.16
CA LEU A 66 -7.44 27.47 7.40
C LEU A 66 -8.14 28.52 8.28
N VAL A 67 -8.55 28.17 9.50
CA VAL A 67 -9.33 29.07 10.38
C VAL A 67 -8.46 29.63 11.50
N LEU A 68 -7.57 28.83 12.08
CA LEU A 68 -6.73 29.29 13.18
C LEU A 68 -5.63 30.25 12.69
N PRO A 69 -5.39 31.37 13.41
CA PRO A 69 -4.28 32.27 13.12
C PRO A 69 -2.93 31.56 13.20
N GLU A 70 -1.97 31.95 12.35
CA GLU A 70 -0.61 31.35 12.32
C GLU A 70 0.15 31.46 13.65
N THR A 71 -0.22 32.44 14.50
CA THR A 71 0.35 32.62 15.85
C THR A 71 -0.18 31.64 16.89
N SER A 72 -1.25 30.90 16.58
CA SER A 72 -1.82 29.91 17.50
C SER A 72 -0.94 28.67 17.59
N THR A 73 -0.74 28.16 18.81
CA THR A 73 -0.01 26.90 19.05
C THR A 73 -0.65 25.69 18.37
N PHE A 74 -1.93 25.79 18.00
CA PHE A 74 -2.68 24.72 17.34
C PHE A 74 -2.79 24.91 15.82
N HIS A 75 -2.17 25.95 15.25
CA HIS A 75 -2.14 26.13 13.80
C HIS A 75 -1.27 25.07 13.14
N LEU A 76 -1.84 24.38 12.14
CA LEU A 76 -1.12 23.35 11.43
C LEU A 76 -0.22 23.97 10.36
N SER A 77 1.05 24.16 10.70
CA SER A 77 2.02 24.75 9.77
C SER A 77 2.13 23.97 8.46
N ALA A 78 2.49 24.67 7.38
CA ALA A 78 2.75 24.07 6.08
C ALA A 78 3.75 22.91 6.15
N TYR A 79 4.81 23.06 6.96
CA TYR A 79 5.82 22.03 7.18
C TYR A 79 5.23 20.78 7.85
N ALA A 80 4.45 20.96 8.93
CA ALA A 80 3.83 19.83 9.62
C ALA A 80 2.86 19.07 8.70
N MET A 81 2.11 19.80 7.87
CA MET A 81 1.15 19.24 6.92
C MET A 81 1.84 18.43 5.82
N THR A 82 2.88 18.97 5.18
CA THR A 82 3.63 18.25 4.14
C THR A 82 4.44 17.08 4.71
N LEU A 83 4.99 17.22 5.93
CA LEU A 83 5.68 16.13 6.61
C LEU A 83 4.72 14.98 6.93
N ALA A 84 3.58 15.25 7.59
CA ALA A 84 2.61 14.22 7.91
C ALA A 84 2.00 13.59 6.64
N GLY A 85 1.77 14.39 5.61
CA GLY A 85 1.44 13.95 4.26
C GLY A 85 2.43 12.95 3.67
N LYS A 86 3.72 13.29 3.68
CA LYS A 86 4.83 12.43 3.28
C LYS A 86 4.85 11.12 4.06
N LEU A 87 4.65 11.16 5.38
CA LEU A 87 4.61 9.96 6.22
C LEU A 87 3.42 9.04 5.87
N MET A 88 2.25 9.62 5.53
CA MET A 88 1.11 8.83 5.06
C MET A 88 1.41 8.15 3.72
N CYS A 89 2.09 8.81 2.78
CA CYS A 89 2.54 8.16 1.54
C CYS A 89 3.47 6.97 1.82
N TYR A 90 4.43 7.14 2.72
CA TYR A 90 5.29 6.03 3.16
C TYR A 90 4.52 4.91 3.87
N ALA A 91 3.47 5.23 4.63
CA ALA A 91 2.58 4.24 5.21
C ALA A 91 1.79 3.44 4.16
N ILE A 92 1.35 4.06 3.07
CA ILE A 92 0.72 3.36 1.94
C ILE A 92 1.74 2.41 1.29
N ALA A 93 2.98 2.85 1.07
CA ALA A 93 4.04 2.01 0.53
C ALA A 93 4.40 0.84 1.46
N ALA A 94 4.47 1.07 2.77
CA ALA A 94 4.70 0.02 3.77
C ALA A 94 3.56 -1.01 3.77
N LEU A 95 2.31 -0.54 3.73
CA LEU A 95 1.12 -1.40 3.63
C LEU A 95 1.14 -2.25 2.35
N ALA A 96 1.55 -1.65 1.23
CA ALA A 96 1.70 -2.35 -0.04
C ALA A 96 2.74 -3.47 0.06
N LEU A 97 3.91 -3.20 0.65
CA LEU A 97 4.94 -4.21 0.86
C LEU A 97 4.49 -5.29 1.84
N ASP A 98 3.76 -4.96 2.90
CA ASP A 98 3.22 -5.93 3.85
C ASP A 98 2.22 -6.91 3.21
N LEU A 99 1.45 -6.45 2.23
CA LEU A 99 0.53 -7.33 1.48
C LEU A 99 1.29 -8.47 0.79
N VAL A 100 2.49 -8.19 0.28
CA VAL A 100 3.33 -9.17 -0.43
C VAL A 100 4.21 -9.94 0.56
N TRP A 101 4.93 -9.24 1.44
CA TRP A 101 5.88 -9.88 2.34
C TRP A 101 5.22 -10.51 3.56
N GLY A 102 4.32 -9.79 4.21
CA GLY A 102 3.58 -10.23 5.38
C GLY A 102 2.66 -11.41 5.08
N TYR A 103 1.86 -11.33 4.02
CA TYR A 103 0.85 -12.36 3.70
C TYR A 103 1.29 -13.37 2.66
N CYS A 104 2.01 -12.97 1.61
CA CYS A 104 2.47 -13.90 0.57
C CYS A 104 3.85 -14.52 0.87
N GLY A 105 4.60 -13.98 1.84
CA GLY A 105 5.93 -14.48 2.20
C GLY A 105 7.05 -14.04 1.27
N ILE A 106 6.78 -13.08 0.39
CA ILE A 106 7.71 -12.62 -0.63
C ILE A 106 8.35 -11.32 -0.18
N LEU A 107 9.61 -11.36 0.22
CA LEU A 107 10.35 -10.14 0.46
C LEU A 107 10.84 -9.57 -0.88
N SER A 108 10.40 -8.38 -1.24
CA SER A 108 10.96 -7.64 -2.36
C SER A 108 11.64 -6.38 -1.89
N LEU A 109 12.78 -6.09 -2.54
CA LEU A 109 13.56 -4.88 -2.36
C LEU A 109 13.52 -4.02 -3.64
N GLY A 110 12.41 -4.06 -4.37
CA GLY A 110 12.20 -3.30 -5.61
C GLY A 110 10.96 -2.39 -5.59
N HIS A 111 10.24 -2.28 -4.47
CA HIS A 111 9.02 -1.45 -4.37
C HIS A 111 9.27 0.05 -4.58
N GLY A 112 10.50 0.51 -4.33
CA GLY A 112 10.95 1.87 -4.65
C GLY A 112 10.77 2.22 -6.13
N LEU A 113 10.95 1.26 -7.04
CA LEU A 113 10.68 1.46 -8.47
C LEU A 113 9.22 1.86 -8.70
N PHE A 114 8.28 1.08 -8.17
CA PHE A 114 6.86 1.32 -8.39
C PHE A 114 6.41 2.63 -7.77
N PHE A 115 6.94 2.95 -6.58
CA PHE A 115 6.73 4.25 -5.93
C PHE A 115 7.17 5.39 -6.84
N ALA A 116 8.41 5.37 -7.29
CA ALA A 116 8.93 6.42 -8.15
C ALA A 116 8.19 6.50 -9.49
N LEU A 117 7.84 5.38 -10.14
CA LEU A 117 7.10 5.37 -11.41
C LEU A 117 5.77 6.12 -11.30
N GLY A 118 5.02 5.93 -10.20
CA GLY A 118 3.81 6.72 -9.95
C GLY A 118 4.10 8.20 -9.67
N GLY A 119 5.19 8.49 -8.95
CA GLY A 119 5.68 9.85 -8.76
C GLY A 119 6.08 10.56 -10.06
N TYR A 120 6.75 9.85 -10.97
CA TYR A 120 7.11 10.33 -12.29
C TYR A 120 5.86 10.53 -13.16
N ALA A 121 4.88 9.62 -13.11
CA ALA A 121 3.63 9.76 -13.86
C ALA A 121 2.86 11.04 -13.49
N ILE A 122 2.69 11.33 -12.20
CA ILE A 122 2.07 12.59 -11.78
C ILE A 122 3.00 13.79 -12.01
N GLY A 123 4.31 13.60 -11.85
CA GLY A 123 5.31 14.65 -12.03
C GLY A 123 5.38 15.15 -13.47
N MET A 124 5.17 14.28 -14.46
CA MET A 124 5.00 14.68 -15.86
C MET A 124 3.82 15.65 -16.02
N TYR A 125 2.68 15.35 -15.39
CA TYR A 125 1.53 16.26 -15.40
C TYR A 125 1.84 17.58 -14.69
N LEU A 126 2.47 17.54 -13.52
CA LEU A 126 2.81 18.77 -12.79
C LEU A 126 3.77 19.65 -13.59
N MET A 127 4.75 19.05 -14.28
CA MET A 127 5.65 19.76 -15.19
C MET A 127 4.90 20.41 -16.35
N ARG A 128 3.96 19.69 -16.96
CA ARG A 128 3.07 20.20 -18.01
C ARG A 128 2.14 21.31 -17.50
N ALA A 129 1.72 21.25 -16.24
CA ALA A 129 0.78 22.19 -15.64
C ALA A 129 1.40 23.55 -15.27
N ILE A 130 2.73 23.66 -15.27
CA ILE A 130 3.44 24.93 -15.08
C ILE A 130 3.17 25.87 -16.27
N GLY A 131 3.20 25.36 -17.49
CA GLY A 131 3.06 26.17 -18.71
C GLY A 131 4.04 27.35 -18.73
N HIS A 132 3.56 28.53 -19.12
CA HIS A 132 4.38 29.75 -19.18
C HIS A 132 4.72 30.38 -17.81
N ASP A 133 4.22 29.82 -16.69
CA ASP A 133 4.64 30.25 -15.36
C ASP A 133 6.08 29.80 -15.03
N GLY A 134 6.69 28.98 -15.91
CA GLY A 134 8.08 28.50 -15.82
C GLY A 134 9.12 29.60 -16.09
N LYS A 135 10.37 29.35 -15.68
CA LYS A 135 11.49 30.30 -15.84
C LYS A 135 11.72 30.68 -17.31
N TYR A 136 11.51 29.75 -18.24
CA TYR A 136 11.76 29.97 -19.66
C TYR A 136 10.51 30.38 -20.45
N GLY A 137 9.33 30.39 -19.82
CA GLY A 137 8.07 30.77 -20.49
C GLY A 137 7.79 29.95 -21.75
N SER A 138 8.15 28.68 -21.79
CA SER A 138 8.01 27.78 -22.95
C SER A 138 6.84 26.80 -22.77
N ASP A 139 6.34 26.26 -23.88
CA ASP A 139 5.39 25.12 -23.88
C ASP A 139 6.05 23.81 -23.43
N LEU A 140 7.38 23.75 -23.47
CA LEU A 140 8.17 22.66 -22.93
C LEU A 140 8.44 22.88 -21.44
N PRO A 141 8.45 21.82 -20.61
CA PRO A 141 8.90 21.92 -19.23
C PRO A 141 10.30 22.56 -19.12
N ASP A 142 10.52 23.38 -18.09
CA ASP A 142 11.77 24.15 -17.92
C ASP A 142 13.04 23.29 -17.99
N PHE A 143 13.01 22.09 -17.40
CA PHE A 143 14.15 21.19 -17.42
C PHE A 143 14.47 20.66 -18.83
N MET A 144 13.46 20.52 -19.70
CA MET A 144 13.64 20.09 -21.09
C MET A 144 14.28 21.21 -21.91
N VAL A 145 13.87 22.46 -21.69
CA VAL A 145 14.49 23.64 -22.32
C VAL A 145 15.96 23.75 -21.90
N PHE A 146 16.24 23.58 -20.60
CA PHE A 146 17.61 23.58 -20.08
C PHE A 146 18.48 22.44 -20.65
N LEU A 147 17.88 21.29 -20.96
CA LEU A 147 18.56 20.12 -21.55
C LEU A 147 18.54 20.12 -23.09
N ASP A 148 18.23 21.25 -23.73
CA ASP A 148 18.24 21.43 -25.19
C ASP A 148 17.26 20.54 -25.97
N TRP A 149 16.10 20.25 -25.37
CA TRP A 149 15.02 19.56 -26.06
C TRP A 149 14.22 20.53 -26.92
N HIS A 150 13.94 20.10 -28.15
CA HIS A 150 13.22 20.91 -29.15
C HIS A 150 11.75 20.51 -29.27
N GLN A 151 11.40 19.28 -28.89
CA GLN A 151 10.05 18.75 -28.97
C GLN A 151 9.79 17.76 -27.82
N LEU A 152 8.53 17.61 -27.43
CA LEU A 152 8.15 16.63 -26.42
C LEU A 152 8.30 15.20 -26.97
N PRO A 153 8.89 14.28 -26.20
CA PRO A 153 8.85 12.87 -26.54
C PRO A 153 7.41 12.34 -26.61
N TRP A 154 7.17 11.36 -27.47
CA TRP A 154 5.85 10.74 -27.63
C TRP A 154 5.25 10.19 -26.33
N TYR A 155 6.08 9.68 -25.40
CA TYR A 155 5.61 9.15 -24.12
C TYR A 155 5.18 10.23 -23.12
N TRP A 156 5.39 11.52 -23.41
CA TRP A 156 4.82 12.65 -22.67
C TRP A 156 3.44 13.07 -23.18
N GLU A 157 3.01 12.56 -24.33
CA GLU A 157 1.73 12.90 -24.91
C GLU A 157 0.57 12.48 -23.99
N GLY A 158 -0.42 13.36 -23.82
CA GLY A 158 -1.57 13.15 -22.95
C GLY A 158 -1.33 13.57 -21.50
N THR A 159 -0.08 13.74 -21.06
CA THR A 159 0.24 14.12 -19.66
C THR A 159 -0.20 15.53 -19.29
N GLN A 160 -0.67 16.35 -20.24
CA GLN A 160 -1.37 17.61 -19.95
C GLN A 160 -2.72 17.41 -19.24
N HIS A 161 -3.33 16.23 -19.38
CA HIS A 161 -4.62 15.91 -18.75
C HIS A 161 -4.40 15.12 -17.47
N LEU A 162 -4.91 15.63 -16.34
CA LEU A 162 -4.78 14.98 -15.04
C LEU A 162 -5.32 13.54 -15.04
N ALA A 163 -6.46 13.30 -15.67
CA ALA A 163 -7.06 11.96 -15.74
C ALA A 163 -6.15 10.93 -16.44
N TYR A 164 -5.44 11.36 -17.50
CA TYR A 164 -4.49 10.49 -18.20
C TYR A 164 -3.25 10.22 -17.33
N ALA A 165 -2.73 11.22 -16.63
CA ALA A 165 -1.64 11.02 -15.68
C ALA A 165 -2.03 10.06 -14.55
N LEU A 166 -3.24 10.19 -13.98
CA LEU A 166 -3.76 9.26 -12.98
C LEU A 166 -3.93 7.83 -13.53
N LEU A 167 -4.31 7.69 -14.81
CA LEU A 167 -4.33 6.39 -15.48
C LEU A 167 -2.91 5.80 -15.55
N LEU A 168 -1.89 6.58 -15.91
CA LEU A 168 -0.50 6.14 -15.93
C LEU A 168 0.03 5.75 -14.55
N VAL A 169 -0.35 6.49 -13.49
CA VAL A 169 -0.01 6.16 -12.09
C VAL A 169 -0.42 4.73 -11.72
N VAL A 170 -1.51 4.24 -12.29
CA VAL A 170 -1.99 2.87 -12.05
C VAL A 170 -1.42 1.89 -13.08
N LEU A 171 -1.53 2.20 -14.37
CA LEU A 171 -1.20 1.27 -15.44
C LEU A 171 0.30 0.99 -15.55
N VAL A 172 1.16 2.00 -15.40
CA VAL A 172 2.61 1.81 -15.61
C VAL A 172 3.20 0.88 -14.54
N PRO A 173 2.98 1.11 -13.22
CA PRO A 173 3.39 0.15 -12.20
C PRO A 173 2.71 -1.22 -12.36
N ALA A 174 1.42 -1.25 -12.72
CA ALA A 174 0.69 -2.52 -12.89
C ALA A 174 1.28 -3.39 -13.99
N VAL A 175 1.50 -2.83 -15.18
CA VAL A 175 2.03 -3.55 -16.35
C VAL A 175 3.45 -4.01 -16.08
N ILE A 176 4.33 -3.13 -15.57
CA ILE A 176 5.72 -3.49 -15.26
C ILE A 176 5.74 -4.59 -14.19
N ALA A 177 4.97 -4.45 -13.11
CA ALA A 177 4.89 -5.46 -12.07
C ALA A 177 4.31 -6.77 -12.58
N TRP A 178 3.28 -6.74 -13.42
CA TRP A 178 2.66 -7.94 -13.99
C TRP A 178 3.63 -8.67 -14.91
N VAL A 179 4.31 -7.98 -15.82
CA VAL A 179 5.29 -8.59 -16.74
C VAL A 179 6.44 -9.19 -15.94
N PHE A 180 7.06 -8.39 -15.07
CA PHE A 180 8.18 -8.85 -14.25
C PHE A 180 7.77 -10.01 -13.32
N GLY A 181 6.65 -9.88 -12.63
CA GLY A 181 6.12 -10.89 -11.72
C GLY A 181 5.74 -12.18 -12.44
N PHE A 182 5.18 -12.09 -13.65
CA PHE A 182 4.81 -13.25 -14.46
C PHE A 182 6.04 -14.11 -14.75
N PHE A 183 7.10 -13.54 -15.31
CA PHE A 183 8.33 -14.29 -15.60
C PHE A 183 8.99 -14.82 -14.32
N THR A 184 9.03 -14.01 -13.27
CA THR A 184 9.72 -14.37 -12.03
C THR A 184 9.01 -15.50 -11.28
N PHE A 185 7.68 -15.43 -11.15
CA PHE A 185 6.89 -16.46 -10.47
C PHE A 185 6.69 -17.70 -11.33
N ARG A 186 6.64 -17.58 -12.66
CA ARG A 186 6.64 -18.71 -13.60
C ARG A 186 7.92 -19.53 -13.49
N SER A 187 9.07 -18.85 -13.41
CA SER A 187 10.38 -19.49 -13.20
C SER A 187 10.59 -20.00 -11.78
N ARG A 188 9.59 -19.88 -10.91
CA ARG A 188 9.60 -20.35 -9.50
C ARG A 188 10.81 -19.83 -8.71
N VAL A 189 11.21 -18.58 -8.95
CA VAL A 189 12.25 -17.93 -8.14
C VAL A 189 11.72 -17.74 -6.72
N LYS A 190 12.52 -18.12 -5.71
CA LYS A 190 12.13 -18.11 -4.29
C LYS A 190 13.14 -17.39 -3.41
N GLY A 191 12.64 -16.91 -2.27
CA GLY A 191 13.47 -16.39 -1.17
C GLY A 191 14.37 -15.23 -1.60
N VAL A 192 15.62 -15.28 -1.16
CA VAL A 192 16.60 -14.20 -1.35
C VAL A 192 16.86 -13.89 -2.82
N TYR A 193 16.82 -14.89 -3.71
CA TYR A 193 17.00 -14.67 -5.15
C TYR A 193 15.97 -13.70 -5.72
N LEU A 194 14.72 -13.77 -5.26
CA LEU A 194 13.69 -12.85 -5.69
C LEU A 194 13.99 -11.42 -5.24
N SER A 195 14.43 -11.25 -3.99
CA SER A 195 14.84 -9.95 -3.46
C SER A 195 15.98 -9.35 -4.28
N ILE A 196 17.01 -10.15 -4.60
CA ILE A 196 18.16 -9.74 -5.43
C ILE A 196 17.71 -9.31 -6.83
N ILE A 197 16.86 -10.08 -7.51
CA ILE A 197 16.39 -9.73 -8.86
C ILE A 197 15.54 -8.44 -8.81
N THR A 198 14.68 -8.27 -7.80
CA THR A 198 13.89 -7.02 -7.66
C THR A 198 14.77 -5.80 -7.37
N GLN A 199 15.86 -5.98 -6.62
CA GLN A 199 16.87 -4.96 -6.39
C GLN A 199 17.64 -4.62 -7.68
N ALA A 200 18.01 -5.62 -8.48
CA ALA A 200 18.64 -5.39 -9.78
C ALA A 200 17.71 -4.63 -10.74
N MET A 201 16.42 -4.98 -10.78
CA MET A 201 15.41 -4.28 -11.58
C MET A 201 15.30 -2.81 -11.19
N THR A 202 15.15 -2.51 -9.89
CA THR A 202 15.01 -1.11 -9.43
C THR A 202 16.29 -0.31 -9.69
N PHE A 203 17.46 -0.92 -9.53
CA PHE A 203 18.75 -0.29 -9.84
C PHE A 203 18.91 -0.01 -11.34
N ALA A 204 18.55 -0.95 -12.21
CA ALA A 204 18.61 -0.76 -13.66
C ALA A 204 17.66 0.37 -14.13
N ALA A 205 16.44 0.40 -13.60
CA ALA A 205 15.48 1.47 -13.89
C ALA A 205 15.97 2.84 -13.38
N MET A 206 16.54 2.88 -12.19
CA MET A 206 17.17 4.09 -11.64
C MET A 206 18.26 4.62 -12.57
N LEU A 207 19.19 3.75 -13.03
CA LEU A 207 20.25 4.15 -13.96
C LEU A 207 19.71 4.64 -15.31
N LEU A 208 18.62 4.05 -15.80
CA LEU A 208 17.94 4.53 -17.00
C LEU A 208 17.42 5.96 -16.80
N PHE A 209 16.73 6.23 -15.69
CA PHE A 209 16.15 7.54 -15.39
C PHE A 209 17.20 8.61 -15.08
N PHE A 210 18.41 8.22 -14.66
CA PHE A 210 19.54 9.14 -14.52
C PHE A 210 20.05 9.70 -15.85
N ARG A 211 19.75 9.07 -16.98
CA ARG A 211 20.19 9.55 -18.30
C ARG A 211 19.32 10.74 -18.75
N ASN A 212 19.94 11.90 -18.97
CA ASN A 212 19.25 13.12 -19.44
C ASN A 212 18.49 12.93 -20.77
N GLU A 213 18.99 12.05 -21.65
CA GLU A 213 18.41 11.74 -22.96
C GLU A 213 17.05 11.02 -22.88
N THR A 214 16.65 10.53 -21.71
CA THR A 214 15.39 9.79 -21.53
C THR A 214 14.19 10.69 -21.25
N GLY A 215 14.38 12.01 -21.14
CA GLY A 215 13.29 12.94 -20.91
C GLY A 215 12.68 12.86 -19.51
N PHE A 216 13.35 12.24 -18.52
CA PHE A 216 12.89 12.13 -17.12
C PHE A 216 13.65 13.03 -16.13
N GLY A 217 14.32 14.08 -16.63
CA GLY A 217 15.01 15.08 -15.80
C GLY A 217 16.38 14.64 -15.25
N GLY A 218 16.81 13.40 -15.54
CA GLY A 218 18.14 12.90 -15.18
C GLY A 218 18.42 12.98 -13.68
N ASN A 219 19.62 13.43 -13.32
CA ASN A 219 20.05 13.54 -11.92
C ASN A 219 19.17 14.46 -11.05
N ASN A 220 18.59 15.50 -11.66
CA ASN A 220 17.74 16.46 -10.93
C ASN A 220 16.30 15.95 -10.79
N GLY A 221 15.85 15.12 -11.73
CA GLY A 221 14.46 14.69 -11.83
C GLY A 221 13.52 15.87 -12.09
N PHE A 222 12.33 15.83 -11.51
CA PHE A 222 11.32 16.88 -11.65
C PHE A 222 11.19 17.70 -10.37
N THR A 223 11.27 19.02 -10.51
CA THR A 223 11.23 20.03 -9.44
C THR A 223 10.39 21.25 -9.86
N ASP A 224 10.30 22.26 -9.00
CA ASP A 224 9.63 23.54 -9.27
C ASP A 224 8.15 23.40 -9.69
N PHE A 225 7.42 22.48 -9.06
CA PHE A 225 5.99 22.33 -9.30
C PHE A 225 5.22 23.55 -8.76
N LYS A 226 4.48 24.23 -9.65
CA LYS A 226 3.73 25.46 -9.28
C LYS A 226 2.24 25.22 -9.10
N ARG A 227 1.64 24.42 -9.97
CA ARG A 227 0.18 24.24 -10.02
C ARG A 227 -0.22 22.78 -10.07
N ILE A 228 -1.37 22.49 -9.49
CA ILE A 228 -2.07 21.22 -9.60
C ILE A 228 -3.55 21.50 -9.82
N ALA A 229 -4.13 20.92 -10.89
CA ALA A 229 -5.53 21.15 -11.26
C ALA A 229 -5.93 22.64 -11.32
N GLY A 230 -5.03 23.50 -11.79
CA GLY A 230 -5.24 24.94 -11.91
C GLY A 230 -4.95 25.77 -10.63
N SER A 231 -4.82 25.14 -9.47
CA SER A 231 -4.56 25.81 -8.19
C SER A 231 -3.07 25.82 -7.82
N PRO A 232 -2.52 26.88 -7.21
CA PRO A 232 -1.15 26.87 -6.71
C PRO A 232 -0.94 25.78 -5.65
N ILE A 233 0.16 25.02 -5.75
CA ILE A 233 0.49 23.92 -4.81
C ILE A 233 0.82 24.47 -3.41
N THR A 234 1.34 25.69 -3.34
CA THR A 234 1.69 26.35 -2.08
C THR A 234 0.49 26.91 -1.32
N HIS A 235 -0.68 27.00 -1.96
CA HIS A 235 -1.89 27.54 -1.34
C HIS A 235 -2.34 26.66 -0.16
N PRO A 236 -2.65 27.22 1.02
CA PRO A 236 -3.04 26.44 2.21
C PRO A 236 -4.22 25.49 1.96
N GLY A 237 -5.21 25.92 1.17
CA GLY A 237 -6.34 25.08 0.79
C GLY A 237 -5.92 23.87 -0.06
N THR A 238 -5.00 24.05 -1.00
CA THR A 238 -4.50 22.95 -1.85
C THR A 238 -3.71 21.94 -1.02
N ARG A 239 -2.86 22.40 -0.09
CA ARG A 239 -2.13 21.53 0.84
C ARG A 239 -3.08 20.73 1.74
N THR A 240 -4.14 21.37 2.22
CA THR A 240 -5.19 20.72 3.03
C THR A 240 -5.90 19.62 2.24
N VAL A 241 -6.26 19.90 0.98
CA VAL A 241 -6.88 18.90 0.09
C VAL A 241 -5.94 17.73 -0.20
N LEU A 242 -4.67 18.00 -0.51
CA LEU A 242 -3.66 16.95 -0.74
C LEU A 242 -3.47 16.07 0.50
N PHE A 243 -3.44 16.67 1.68
CA PHE A 243 -3.37 15.94 2.95
C PHE A 243 -4.58 15.03 3.13
N LEU A 244 -5.80 15.57 3.01
CA LEU A 244 -7.04 14.81 3.19
C LEU A 244 -7.21 13.72 2.13
N MET A 245 -6.81 14.00 0.89
CA MET A 245 -6.78 13.02 -0.19
C MET A 245 -5.82 11.87 0.14
N THR A 246 -4.61 12.19 0.62
CA THR A 246 -3.61 11.18 1.02
C THR A 246 -4.12 10.33 2.17
N PHE A 247 -4.72 10.96 3.19
CA PHE A 247 -5.35 10.26 4.30
C PHE A 247 -6.49 9.34 3.83
N GLY A 248 -7.38 9.84 2.96
CA GLY A 248 -8.45 9.06 2.37
C GLY A 248 -7.94 7.86 1.59
N VAL A 249 -6.90 8.04 0.78
CA VAL A 249 -6.25 6.94 0.04
C VAL A 249 -5.58 5.94 0.98
N LEU A 250 -4.95 6.37 2.07
CA LEU A 250 -4.40 5.46 3.09
C LEU A 250 -5.50 4.60 3.72
N VAL A 251 -6.65 5.20 4.07
CA VAL A 251 -7.81 4.47 4.59
C VAL A 251 -8.34 3.48 3.56
N LEU A 252 -8.51 3.90 2.30
CA LEU A 252 -8.99 3.03 1.22
C LEU A 252 -8.01 1.89 0.93
N ALA A 253 -6.70 2.17 0.93
CA ALA A 253 -5.66 1.17 0.76
C ALA A 253 -5.69 0.15 1.91
N PHE A 254 -5.88 0.61 3.15
CA PHE A 254 -6.02 -0.26 4.31
C PHE A 254 -7.26 -1.16 4.20
N ILE A 255 -8.43 -0.60 3.88
CA ILE A 255 -9.67 -1.35 3.69
C ILE A 255 -9.52 -2.36 2.54
N GLY A 256 -8.93 -1.93 1.42
CA GLY A 256 -8.68 -2.78 0.25
C GLY A 256 -7.74 -3.94 0.57
N ALA A 257 -6.61 -3.67 1.22
CA ALA A 257 -5.68 -4.70 1.67
C ALA A 257 -6.36 -5.67 2.65
N ARG A 258 -7.16 -5.15 3.60
CA ARG A 258 -7.91 -5.97 4.55
C ARG A 258 -8.96 -6.85 3.86
N ALA A 259 -9.66 -6.32 2.88
CA ALA A 259 -10.62 -7.06 2.07
C ALA A 259 -9.94 -8.20 1.30
N ILE A 260 -8.78 -7.94 0.69
CA ILE A 260 -7.97 -8.94 -0.02
C ILE A 260 -7.55 -10.06 0.93
N VAL A 261 -6.95 -9.72 2.08
CA VAL A 261 -6.42 -10.68 3.06
C VAL A 261 -7.52 -11.56 3.68
N THR A 262 -8.68 -10.98 3.98
CA THR A 262 -9.82 -11.72 4.60
C THR A 262 -10.63 -12.55 3.60
N SER A 263 -10.39 -12.37 2.30
CA SER A 263 -11.09 -13.10 1.24
C SER A 263 -10.63 -14.57 1.09
N LYS A 264 -11.32 -15.33 0.23
CA LYS A 264 -10.85 -16.66 -0.20
C LYS A 264 -9.45 -16.60 -0.81
N LEU A 265 -9.17 -15.55 -1.60
CA LEU A 265 -7.86 -15.31 -2.22
C LEU A 265 -6.78 -15.12 -1.15
N GLY A 266 -7.04 -14.30 -0.13
CA GLY A 266 -6.09 -14.02 0.95
C GLY A 266 -5.71 -15.26 1.77
N ARG A 267 -6.65 -16.19 1.97
CA ARG A 267 -6.37 -17.50 2.60
C ARG A 267 -5.40 -18.34 1.77
N VAL A 268 -5.60 -18.39 0.45
CA VAL A 268 -4.68 -19.10 -0.46
C VAL A 268 -3.31 -18.43 -0.48
N VAL A 269 -3.25 -17.10 -0.52
CA VAL A 269 -1.99 -16.33 -0.45
C VAL A 269 -1.24 -16.62 0.84
N THR A 270 -1.93 -16.67 1.99
CA THR A 270 -1.32 -17.04 3.26
C THR A 270 -0.81 -18.49 3.24
N ALA A 271 -1.55 -19.41 2.60
CA ALA A 271 -1.09 -20.77 2.40
C ALA A 271 0.13 -20.87 1.45
N VAL A 272 0.26 -19.97 0.46
CA VAL A 272 1.48 -19.87 -0.37
C VAL A 272 2.69 -19.57 0.52
N ARG A 273 2.56 -18.61 1.45
CA ARG A 273 3.62 -18.25 2.41
C ARG A 273 4.00 -19.42 3.30
N ASP A 274 3.00 -20.10 3.87
CA ASP A 274 3.24 -21.16 4.85
C ASP A 274 3.79 -22.45 4.20
N GLY A 275 3.51 -22.67 2.92
CA GLY A 275 4.08 -23.78 2.17
C GLY A 275 3.60 -23.90 0.72
N GLU A 276 4.28 -23.21 -0.20
CA GLU A 276 3.96 -23.23 -1.64
C GLU A 276 3.88 -24.66 -2.22
N THR A 277 4.82 -25.55 -1.85
CA THR A 277 4.83 -26.94 -2.33
C THR A 277 3.60 -27.72 -1.87
N ARG A 278 3.20 -27.55 -0.61
CA ARG A 278 2.00 -28.20 -0.04
C ARG A 278 0.73 -27.69 -0.73
N LEU A 279 0.66 -26.40 -1.03
CA LEU A 279 -0.46 -25.81 -1.74
C LEU A 279 -0.60 -26.37 -3.17
N MET A 280 0.53 -26.62 -3.86
CA MET A 280 0.52 -27.26 -5.19
C MET A 280 0.01 -28.70 -5.15
N PHE A 281 0.34 -29.48 -4.11
CA PHE A 281 -0.21 -30.83 -3.93
C PHE A 281 -1.73 -30.82 -3.72
N LEU A 282 -2.29 -29.71 -3.22
CA LEU A 282 -3.74 -29.51 -3.10
C LEU A 282 -4.40 -29.03 -4.40
N GLY A 283 -3.65 -28.96 -5.51
CA GLY A 283 -4.16 -28.60 -6.84
C GLY A 283 -4.26 -27.10 -7.13
N TYR A 284 -3.78 -26.23 -6.23
CA TYR A 284 -3.77 -24.78 -6.47
C TYR A 284 -2.52 -24.36 -7.26
N SER A 285 -2.66 -23.36 -8.13
CA SER A 285 -1.56 -22.75 -8.88
C SER A 285 -1.06 -21.46 -8.20
N PRO A 286 0.09 -21.46 -7.49
CA PRO A 286 0.55 -20.29 -6.72
C PRO A 286 0.81 -19.04 -7.56
N LEU A 287 1.13 -19.22 -8.85
CA LEU A 287 1.50 -18.16 -9.78
C LEU A 287 0.46 -17.05 -9.84
N ALA A 288 -0.81 -17.39 -10.08
CA ALA A 288 -1.87 -16.39 -10.26
C ALA A 288 -2.09 -15.57 -8.97
N TYR A 289 -2.05 -16.23 -7.82
CA TYR A 289 -2.22 -15.60 -6.51
C TYR A 289 -1.05 -14.66 -6.18
N LYS A 290 0.19 -15.11 -6.39
CA LYS A 290 1.40 -14.29 -6.21
C LYS A 290 1.37 -13.08 -7.14
N LEU A 291 1.06 -13.31 -8.42
CA LEU A 291 1.04 -12.27 -9.45
C LEU A 291 0.00 -11.19 -9.14
N PHE A 292 -1.22 -11.58 -8.77
CA PHE A 292 -2.26 -10.63 -8.39
C PHE A 292 -1.83 -9.74 -7.22
N VAL A 293 -1.36 -10.34 -6.12
CA VAL A 293 -0.96 -9.59 -4.91
C VAL A 293 0.24 -8.69 -5.18
N TRP A 294 1.22 -9.18 -5.96
CA TRP A 294 2.37 -8.42 -6.42
C TRP A 294 1.98 -7.19 -7.24
N THR A 295 1.09 -7.36 -8.23
CA THR A 295 0.62 -6.27 -9.08
C THR A 295 -0.20 -5.24 -8.29
N VAL A 296 -1.09 -5.68 -7.41
CA VAL A 296 -1.86 -4.76 -6.53
C VAL A 296 -0.93 -3.96 -5.63
N SER A 297 0.09 -4.61 -5.06
CA SER A 297 1.10 -3.95 -4.23
C SER A 297 1.89 -2.89 -5.02
N ALA A 298 2.32 -3.20 -6.24
CA ALA A 298 2.98 -2.23 -7.11
C ALA A 298 2.08 -1.01 -7.43
N VAL A 299 0.79 -1.23 -7.70
CA VAL A 299 -0.17 -0.15 -7.93
C VAL A 299 -0.31 0.73 -6.69
N LEU A 300 -0.43 0.13 -5.49
CA LEU A 300 -0.51 0.90 -4.25
C LEU A 300 0.75 1.73 -4.00
N CYS A 301 1.94 1.19 -4.30
CA CYS A 301 3.19 1.96 -4.26
C CYS A 301 3.18 3.11 -5.28
N GLY A 302 2.73 2.87 -6.51
CA GLY A 302 2.60 3.92 -7.53
C GLY A 302 1.68 5.06 -7.08
N ILE A 303 0.51 4.73 -6.53
CA ILE A 303 -0.41 5.72 -5.97
C ILE A 303 0.25 6.49 -4.82
N ALA A 304 0.98 5.81 -3.94
CA ALA A 304 1.72 6.46 -2.85
C ALA A 304 2.76 7.47 -3.36
N GLY A 305 3.51 7.10 -4.40
CA GLY A 305 4.46 8.01 -5.04
C GLY A 305 3.78 9.19 -5.73
N ALA A 306 2.65 8.96 -6.41
CA ALA A 306 1.88 10.04 -7.03
C ALA A 306 1.37 11.07 -6.02
N LEU A 307 1.01 10.63 -4.81
CA LEU A 307 0.60 11.53 -3.73
C LEU A 307 1.80 12.22 -3.07
N TYR A 308 2.96 11.57 -3.04
CA TYR A 308 4.19 12.10 -2.46
C TYR A 308 4.72 13.33 -3.19
N VAL A 309 4.76 13.29 -4.53
CA VAL A 309 5.43 14.32 -5.35
C VAL A 309 4.87 15.73 -5.16
N PRO A 310 3.54 15.98 -5.20
CA PRO A 310 3.00 17.31 -4.94
C PRO A 310 3.29 17.86 -3.54
N GLN A 311 3.54 16.97 -2.57
CA GLN A 311 3.73 17.36 -1.16
C GLN A 311 5.20 17.61 -0.83
N VAL A 312 6.11 16.82 -1.41
CA VAL A 312 7.55 16.97 -1.22
C VAL A 312 8.17 17.97 -2.18
N GLY A 313 7.56 18.19 -3.35
CA GLY A 313 8.00 19.20 -4.32
C GLY A 313 9.11 18.72 -5.27
N ILE A 314 9.52 17.45 -5.18
CA ILE A 314 10.54 16.86 -6.04
C ILE A 314 10.31 15.35 -6.23
N ILE A 315 10.69 14.84 -7.41
CA ILE A 315 10.92 13.41 -7.66
C ILE A 315 12.21 13.25 -8.46
N ASN A 316 13.12 12.39 -8.03
CA ASN A 316 14.36 12.10 -8.74
C ASN A 316 14.60 10.58 -8.83
N PRO A 317 15.56 10.11 -9.66
CA PRO A 317 15.78 8.67 -9.83
C PRO A 317 16.22 7.98 -8.54
N GLY A 318 16.85 8.72 -7.60
CA GLY A 318 17.24 8.20 -6.30
C GLY A 318 16.08 7.65 -5.47
N GLU A 319 14.84 8.09 -5.73
CA GLU A 319 13.64 7.52 -5.11
C GLU A 319 13.41 6.05 -5.49
N MET A 320 13.93 5.60 -6.65
CA MET A 320 13.95 4.20 -7.10
C MET A 320 15.04 3.37 -6.42
N SER A 321 15.88 3.94 -5.57
CA SER A 321 17.05 3.23 -5.05
C SER A 321 16.65 1.94 -4.30
N PRO A 322 17.48 0.89 -4.38
CA PRO A 322 17.32 -0.28 -3.51
C PRO A 322 17.29 0.07 -2.03
N GLY A 323 18.04 1.10 -1.62
CA GLY A 323 18.08 1.60 -0.24
C GLY A 323 16.69 2.00 0.26
N ASN A 324 15.92 2.75 -0.52
CA ASN A 324 14.54 3.12 -0.15
C ASN A 324 13.63 1.89 -0.01
N SER A 325 13.82 0.86 -0.84
CA SER A 325 13.06 -0.39 -0.70
C SER A 325 13.44 -1.17 0.56
N ILE A 326 14.71 -1.10 0.99
CA ILE A 326 15.16 -1.66 2.27
C ILE A 326 14.52 -0.88 3.43
N GLU A 327 14.46 0.45 3.36
CA GLU A 327 13.74 1.27 4.36
C GLU A 327 12.27 0.85 4.47
N MET A 328 11.57 0.64 3.35
CA MET A 328 10.20 0.12 3.36
C MET A 328 10.09 -1.23 4.08
N ALA A 329 11.04 -2.14 3.85
CA ALA A 329 11.07 -3.42 4.55
C ALA A 329 11.31 -3.22 6.06
N ILE A 330 12.15 -2.27 6.46
CA ILE A 330 12.35 -1.92 7.88
C ILE A 330 11.05 -1.42 8.50
N TRP A 331 10.29 -0.54 7.83
CA TRP A 331 9.01 -0.05 8.34
C TRP A 331 8.02 -1.19 8.62
N VAL A 332 7.92 -2.15 7.68
CA VAL A 332 7.07 -3.34 7.83
C VAL A 332 7.57 -4.24 8.96
N ALA A 333 8.87 -4.50 9.03
CA ALA A 333 9.48 -5.35 10.05
C ALA A 333 9.27 -4.79 11.46
N VAL A 334 9.52 -3.48 11.63
CA VAL A 334 9.36 -2.77 12.89
C VAL A 334 7.91 -2.71 13.32
N GLY A 335 7.02 -2.41 12.37
CA GLY A 335 5.58 -2.36 12.63
C GLY A 335 4.98 -3.70 13.04
N GLY A 336 5.48 -4.78 12.46
CA GLY A 336 4.97 -6.15 12.63
C GLY A 336 4.35 -6.64 11.33
N ARG A 337 5.13 -7.43 10.58
CA ARG A 337 4.71 -7.99 9.28
C ARG A 337 3.46 -8.89 9.41
N GLY A 338 2.56 -8.82 8.43
CA GLY A 338 1.33 -9.61 8.37
C GLY A 338 0.19 -9.08 9.26
N THR A 339 0.24 -7.81 9.64
CA THR A 339 -0.78 -7.19 10.52
C THR A 339 -1.53 -6.03 9.87
N LEU A 340 -1.11 -5.53 8.70
CA LEU A 340 -1.60 -4.34 7.98
C LEU A 340 -1.50 -3.01 8.75
N ILE A 341 -1.94 -2.95 10.01
CA ILE A 341 -1.82 -1.77 10.88
C ILE A 341 -0.37 -1.57 11.34
N GLY A 342 0.34 -2.66 11.63
CA GLY A 342 1.75 -2.61 12.04
C GLY A 342 2.62 -1.81 11.07
N PRO A 343 2.65 -2.13 9.76
CA PRO A 343 3.40 -1.36 8.75
C PRO A 343 3.11 0.13 8.74
N ILE A 344 1.85 0.54 8.95
CA ILE A 344 1.46 1.95 9.04
C ILE A 344 2.15 2.57 10.26
N ILE A 345 2.04 1.95 11.44
CA ILE A 345 2.71 2.40 12.66
C ILE A 345 4.23 2.46 12.47
N GLY A 346 4.82 1.43 11.86
CA GLY A 346 6.25 1.35 11.59
C GLY A 346 6.74 2.44 10.65
N ALA A 347 5.98 2.76 9.59
CA ALA A 347 6.30 3.85 8.68
C ALA A 347 6.31 5.20 9.40
N PHE A 348 5.30 5.48 10.23
CA PHE A 348 5.26 6.70 11.05
C PHE A 348 6.38 6.75 12.09
N ALA A 349 6.62 5.66 12.82
CA ALA A 349 7.61 5.60 13.89
C ALA A 349 9.04 5.75 13.35
N VAL A 350 9.41 4.97 12.33
CA VAL A 350 10.77 4.99 11.77
C VAL A 350 11.04 6.30 11.04
N ASN A 351 10.11 6.83 10.26
CA ASN A 351 10.33 8.11 9.57
C ASN A 351 10.19 9.34 10.48
N GLY A 352 9.39 9.24 11.54
CA GLY A 352 9.38 10.24 12.62
C GLY A 352 10.74 10.28 13.34
N ALA A 353 11.29 9.10 13.66
CA ALA A 353 12.64 8.97 14.18
C ALA A 353 13.67 9.50 13.17
N LYS A 354 13.55 9.16 11.88
CA LYS A 354 14.42 9.68 10.80
C LYS A 354 14.44 11.19 10.83
N SER A 355 13.26 11.84 10.83
CA SER A 355 13.13 13.29 10.83
C SER A 355 13.81 13.93 12.05
N PHE A 356 13.66 13.33 13.23
CA PHE A 356 14.33 13.77 14.46
C PHE A 356 15.85 13.57 14.40
N PHE A 357 16.32 12.38 14.03
CA PHE A 357 17.75 12.07 13.93
C PHE A 357 18.43 12.91 12.87
N THR A 358 17.81 13.16 11.71
CA THR A 358 18.41 14.02 10.68
C THR A 358 18.49 15.49 11.11
N ALA A 359 17.69 15.91 12.10
CA ALA A 359 17.76 17.27 12.64
C ALA A 359 18.92 17.47 13.63
N TYR A 360 19.28 16.44 14.41
CA TYR A 360 20.26 16.57 15.51
C TYR A 360 21.52 15.69 15.35
N PHE A 361 21.42 14.55 14.68
CA PHE A 361 22.41 13.46 14.63
C PHE A 361 22.47 12.79 13.25
N ALA A 362 22.51 13.57 12.17
CA ALA A 362 22.31 13.09 10.80
C ALA A 362 23.30 11.97 10.39
N GLU A 363 24.55 12.06 10.81
CA GLU A 363 25.61 11.10 10.49
C GLU A 363 25.35 9.70 11.08
N TYR A 364 24.61 9.63 12.19
CA TYR A 364 24.34 8.37 12.89
C TYR A 364 23.06 7.67 12.43
N TRP A 365 22.25 8.31 11.58
CA TRP A 365 20.97 7.73 11.14
C TRP A 365 21.12 6.35 10.51
N LEU A 366 22.10 6.16 9.62
CA LEU A 366 22.31 4.88 8.94
C LEU A 366 22.73 3.77 9.91
N PHE A 367 23.53 4.09 10.94
CA PHE A 367 23.89 3.15 11.99
C PHE A 367 22.66 2.75 12.82
N PHE A 368 21.82 3.72 13.18
CA PHE A 368 20.58 3.46 13.90
C PHE A 368 19.59 2.64 13.08
N LEU A 369 19.44 2.96 11.79
CA LEU A 369 18.60 2.24 10.85
C LEU A 369 19.06 0.78 10.70
N GLY A 370 20.37 0.55 10.55
CA GLY A 370 20.96 -0.79 10.50
C GLY A 370 20.76 -1.57 11.80
N LEU A 371 20.92 -0.91 12.95
CA LEU A 371 20.68 -1.51 14.26
C LEU A 371 19.22 -1.95 14.41
N ILE A 372 18.25 -1.11 14.04
CA ILE A 372 16.83 -1.45 14.05
C ILE A 372 16.55 -2.63 13.12
N PHE A 373 17.12 -2.64 11.91
CA PHE A 373 16.89 -3.71 10.94
C PHE A 373 17.37 -5.08 11.43
N VAL A 374 18.44 -5.13 12.24
CA VAL A 374 18.95 -6.38 12.83
C VAL A 374 18.21 -6.72 14.13
N LEU A 375 18.13 -5.77 15.07
CA LEU A 375 17.64 -6.05 16.42
C LEU A 375 16.14 -6.27 16.46
N VAL A 376 15.34 -5.55 15.67
CA VAL A 376 13.88 -5.66 15.78
C VAL A 376 13.39 -7.02 15.30
N PRO A 377 13.78 -7.54 14.12
CA PRO A 377 13.41 -8.91 13.73
C PRO A 377 13.95 -10.00 14.68
N LEU A 378 15.11 -9.77 15.32
CA LEU A 378 15.74 -10.73 16.24
C LEU A 378 15.05 -10.78 17.60
N LEU A 379 14.78 -9.61 18.21
CA LEU A 379 14.29 -9.49 19.59
C LEU A 379 12.77 -9.33 19.66
N LEU A 380 12.15 -8.79 18.60
CA LEU A 380 10.72 -8.49 18.49
C LEU A 380 10.18 -9.07 17.16
N PRO A 381 10.06 -10.40 17.02
CA PRO A 381 9.70 -11.05 15.75
C PRO A 381 8.30 -10.69 15.22
N ASN A 382 7.43 -10.17 16.09
CA ASN A 382 6.08 -9.67 15.76
C ASN A 382 6.03 -8.13 15.67
N GLY A 383 7.18 -7.46 15.72
CA GLY A 383 7.30 -6.00 15.75
C GLY A 383 6.60 -5.34 16.93
N ILE A 384 6.30 -4.05 16.77
CA ILE A 384 5.56 -3.22 17.74
C ILE A 384 4.18 -3.84 18.02
N MET A 385 3.53 -4.42 17.01
CA MET A 385 2.21 -5.05 17.19
C MET A 385 2.23 -6.20 18.21
N GLY A 386 3.32 -6.97 18.28
CA GLY A 386 3.49 -8.04 19.27
C GLY A 386 3.52 -7.54 20.73
N LEU A 387 4.06 -6.33 20.96
CA LEU A 387 4.07 -5.72 22.30
C LEU A 387 2.66 -5.35 22.74
N PHE A 388 1.86 -4.77 21.84
CA PHE A 388 0.46 -4.45 22.12
C PHE A 388 -0.36 -5.70 22.48
N GLU A 389 -0.14 -6.81 21.77
CA GLU A 389 -0.81 -8.08 22.09
C GLU A 389 -0.41 -8.62 23.48
N LEU A 390 0.86 -8.53 23.84
CA LEU A 390 1.34 -9.02 25.13
C LEU A 390 0.77 -8.20 26.30
N VAL A 391 0.70 -6.87 26.14
CA VAL A 391 0.06 -5.98 27.11
C VAL A 391 -1.45 -6.25 27.20
N ALA A 392 -2.13 -6.44 26.07
CA ALA A 392 -3.56 -6.74 26.05
C ALA A 392 -3.89 -8.08 26.73
N ARG A 393 -3.04 -9.11 26.53
CA ARG A 393 -3.19 -10.42 27.21
C ARG A 393 -2.98 -10.33 28.72
N LYS A 394 -2.04 -9.49 29.17
CA LYS A 394 -1.78 -9.28 30.61
C LYS A 394 -2.90 -8.50 31.29
N ARG A 395 -3.65 -7.65 30.56
CA ARG A 395 -4.80 -6.90 31.10
C ARG A 395 -6.08 -7.75 31.21
N ASN A 396 -6.17 -8.83 30.45
CA ASN A 396 -7.31 -9.75 30.45
C ASN A 396 -7.09 -11.00 31.33
N ARG A 397 -5.93 -11.12 31.99
CA ARG A 397 -5.66 -12.07 33.08
C ARG A 397 -5.67 -11.29 34.38
#